data_AF-H2ZFF0-F1
#
_entry.id   AF-H2ZFF0-F1
#
_cell.length_a   1.000
_cell.length_b   1.000
_cell.length_c   1.000
_cell.angle_alpha   90.00
_cell.angle_beta   90.00
_cell.angle_gamma   90.00
#
_symmetry.space_group_name_H-M   'P 1'
#
loop_
_entity.id
_entity.type
_entity.pdbx_description
1 polymer ?
#
loop_
_entity_poly.entity_id
_entity_poly.type
_entity_poly.pdbx_seq_one_letter_code
_entity_poly.pdbx_strand_id
1 'polypeptide(L)'
;MGWLYDLKSLQTLSLSRNKVSSISAGAWELCKEIRYLNLSHNYLSTIVHSQFQSLNALESLDLSRNSIVVLEDNAFYGLTQLRKLVLSRNRISSSVEDLH
;
A
#
# COMPACT_ATOMS: atom_id res chain seq x y z
N MET A 1 0.99 -0.75 19.14
CA MET A 1 2.35 -1.21 18.80
C MET A 1 2.23 -2.60 18.18
N GLY A 2 2.60 -2.74 16.91
CA GLY A 2 2.27 -3.92 16.08
C GLY A 2 3.38 -4.98 16.01
N TRP A 3 3.01 -6.17 15.53
CA TRP A 3 3.77 -7.40 15.32
C TRP A 3 5.03 -7.32 14.43
N LEU A 4 5.36 -6.16 13.86
CA LEU A 4 6.53 -5.95 12.99
C LEU A 4 7.68 -5.18 13.69
N TYR A 5 7.56 -4.90 14.98
CA TYR A 5 8.40 -3.93 15.70
C TYR A 5 9.92 -4.21 15.69
N ASP A 6 10.35 -5.46 15.51
CA ASP A 6 11.78 -5.84 15.53
C ASP A 6 12.33 -6.24 14.15
N LEU A 7 11.50 -6.16 13.09
CA LEU A 7 11.88 -6.59 11.75
C LEU A 7 12.49 -5.44 10.93
N LYS A 8 13.52 -4.79 11.50
CA LYS A 8 14.14 -3.58 10.92
C LYS A 8 14.83 -3.82 9.58
N SER A 9 15.30 -5.04 9.33
CA SER A 9 15.96 -5.44 8.09
C SER A 9 15.03 -6.17 7.12
N LEU A 10 13.72 -6.15 7.36
CA LEU A 10 12.74 -6.82 6.50
C LEU A 10 12.70 -6.16 5.12
N GLN A 11 13.08 -6.91 4.09
CA GLN A 11 13.08 -6.41 2.70
C GLN A 11 11.87 -6.87 1.90
N THR A 12 11.29 -8.01 2.24
CA THR A 12 10.14 -8.59 1.53
C THR A 12 9.05 -8.92 2.52
N LEU A 13 7.84 -8.41 2.27
CA LEU A 13 6.66 -8.71 3.05
C LEU A 13 5.51 -9.09 2.12
N SER A 14 5.00 -10.31 2.27
CA SER A 14 3.78 -10.75 1.60
C SER A 14 2.68 -10.96 2.62
N LEU A 15 1.62 -10.16 2.48
CA LEU A 15 0.35 -10.27 3.19
C LEU A 15 -0.77 -10.62 2.20
N SER A 16 -0.43 -11.22 1.05
CA SER A 16 -1.42 -11.56 0.04
C SER A 16 -2.43 -12.60 0.55
N ARG A 17 -3.67 -12.54 0.08
CA ARG A 17 -4.75 -13.50 0.43
C ARG A 17 -5.08 -13.51 1.92
N ASN A 18 -5.06 -12.33 2.53
CA ASN A 18 -5.52 -12.13 3.89
C ASN A 18 -6.84 -11.35 3.92
N LYS A 19 -7.20 -10.87 5.11
CA LYS A 19 -8.40 -10.06 5.33
C LYS A 19 -8.08 -8.60 5.65
N VAL A 20 -7.00 -8.07 5.12
CA VAL A 20 -6.60 -6.68 5.37
C VAL A 20 -7.61 -5.76 4.70
N SER A 21 -8.33 -4.97 5.49
CA SER A 21 -9.31 -3.99 5.01
C SER A 21 -8.84 -2.55 5.19
N SER A 22 -7.82 -2.31 6.02
CA SER A 22 -7.23 -1.00 6.24
C SER A 22 -5.74 -1.11 6.56
N ILE A 23 -5.01 -0.02 6.29
CA ILE A 23 -3.62 0.18 6.68
C ILE A 23 -3.60 1.45 7.50
N SER A 24 -3.09 1.36 8.73
CA SER A 24 -2.94 2.50 9.62
C SER A 24 -1.89 3.46 9.10
N ALA A 25 -2.05 4.76 9.33
CA ALA A 25 -0.96 5.71 9.17
C ALA A 25 0.25 5.24 10.01
N GLY A 26 1.43 5.27 9.41
CA GLY A 26 2.66 4.82 10.08
C GLY A 26 2.80 3.31 10.28
N ALA A 27 1.95 2.47 9.66
CA ALA A 27 2.04 1.00 9.77
C ALA A 27 3.43 0.43 9.45
N TRP A 28 4.22 1.15 8.65
CA TRP A 28 5.54 0.75 8.17
C TRP A 28 6.70 1.55 8.76
N GLU A 29 6.47 2.43 9.75
CA GLU A 29 7.51 3.32 10.30
C GLU A 29 8.74 2.57 10.83
N LEU A 30 8.58 1.32 11.26
CA LEU A 30 9.66 0.49 11.79
C LEU A 30 10.28 -0.46 10.76
N CYS A 31 9.70 -0.57 9.56
CA CYS A 31 10.13 -1.48 8.48
C CYS A 31 10.41 -0.70 7.18
N LYS A 32 11.22 0.35 7.27
CA LYS A 32 11.52 1.26 6.14
C LYS A 32 12.38 0.62 5.04
N GLU A 33 13.00 -0.53 5.33
CA GLU A 33 13.85 -1.28 4.40
C GLU A 33 13.06 -2.22 3.46
N ILE A 34 11.72 -2.24 3.54
CA ILE A 34 10.90 -3.07 2.64
C ILE A 34 11.07 -2.58 1.20
N ARG A 35 11.48 -3.49 0.33
CA ARG A 35 11.62 -3.33 -1.13
C ARG A 35 10.46 -3.95 -1.89
N TYR A 36 9.88 -5.03 -1.37
CA TYR A 36 8.80 -5.77 -2.01
C TYR A 36 7.63 -5.94 -1.04
N LEU A 37 6.51 -5.28 -1.35
CA LEU A 37 5.28 -5.38 -0.57
C LEU A 37 4.16 -5.97 -1.42
N ASN A 38 3.65 -7.12 -1.01
CA ASN A 38 2.50 -7.77 -1.64
C ASN A 38 1.28 -7.74 -0.72
N LEU A 39 0.30 -6.92 -1.08
CA LEU A 39 -1.00 -6.78 -0.42
C LEU A 39 -2.15 -7.26 -1.32
N SER A 40 -1.84 -8.04 -2.36
CA SER A 40 -2.84 -8.52 -3.30
C SER A 40 -3.87 -9.46 -2.66
N HIS A 41 -5.06 -9.58 -3.25
CA HIS A 41 -6.13 -10.43 -2.72
C HIS A 41 -6.49 -10.09 -1.26
N ASN A 42 -6.76 -8.82 -0.98
CA ASN A 42 -7.25 -8.33 0.31
C ASN A 42 -8.54 -7.51 0.08
N TYR A 43 -8.96 -6.72 1.07
CA TYR A 43 -10.22 -5.95 1.05
C TYR A 43 -10.00 -4.43 1.16
N LEU A 44 -8.85 -3.92 0.71
CA LEU A 44 -8.58 -2.48 0.69
C LEU A 44 -9.56 -1.78 -0.25
N SER A 45 -10.18 -0.68 0.20
CA SER A 45 -11.13 0.13 -0.58
C SER A 45 -10.62 1.54 -0.92
N THR A 46 -9.70 2.06 -0.10
CA THR A 46 -9.17 3.42 -0.24
C THR A 46 -7.69 3.40 0.08
N ILE A 47 -6.89 4.11 -0.71
CA ILE A 47 -5.49 4.40 -0.42
C ILE A 47 -5.32 5.90 -0.18
N VAL A 48 -4.73 6.25 0.96
CA VAL A 48 -4.48 7.64 1.38
C VAL A 48 -2.98 7.94 1.41
N HIS A 49 -2.61 9.21 1.28
CA HIS A 49 -1.21 9.65 1.12
C HIS A 49 -0.26 9.20 2.25
N SER A 50 -0.78 8.99 3.47
CA SER A 50 0.01 8.65 4.66
C SER A 50 0.34 7.16 4.81
N GLN A 51 -0.33 6.27 4.05
CA GLN A 51 -0.23 4.83 4.27
C GLN A 51 1.10 4.23 3.84
N PHE A 52 1.76 4.80 2.84
CA PHE A 52 3.01 4.27 2.29
C PHE A 52 4.18 5.27 2.35
N GLN A 53 3.95 6.45 2.93
CA GLN A 53 4.90 7.57 2.91
C GLN A 53 6.29 7.24 3.49
N SER A 54 6.39 6.30 4.43
CA SER A 54 7.66 5.92 5.06
C SER A 54 8.46 4.86 4.30
N LEU A 55 7.89 4.26 3.25
CA LEU A 55 8.49 3.17 2.48
C LEU A 55 9.37 3.68 1.33
N ASN A 56 10.33 4.54 1.64
CA ASN A 56 11.18 5.19 0.63
C ASN A 56 12.03 4.18 -0.18
N ALA A 57 12.33 3.01 0.38
CA ALA A 57 13.09 1.95 -0.28
C ALA A 57 12.24 1.02 -1.16
N LEU A 58 10.92 1.22 -1.21
CA LEU A 58 10.00 0.30 -1.89
C LEU A 58 10.21 0.32 -3.40
N GLU A 59 10.48 -0.85 -3.98
CA GLU A 59 10.71 -1.03 -5.41
C GLU A 59 9.47 -1.61 -6.11
N SER A 60 8.71 -2.45 -5.41
CA SER A 60 7.52 -3.11 -5.93
C SER A 60 6.37 -3.13 -4.92
N LEU A 61 5.21 -2.63 -5.34
CA LEU A 61 3.96 -2.65 -4.61
C LEU A 61 2.87 -3.38 -5.41
N ASP A 62 2.35 -4.46 -4.86
CA ASP A 62 1.21 -5.19 -5.43
C ASP A 62 -0.05 -4.97 -4.58
N LEU A 63 -1.00 -4.20 -5.12
CA LEU A 63 -2.32 -3.94 -4.56
C LEU A 63 -3.43 -4.60 -5.40
N SER A 64 -3.08 -5.52 -6.29
CA SER A 64 -4.04 -6.15 -7.21
C SER A 64 -5.10 -6.95 -6.47
N ARG A 65 -6.29 -7.08 -7.06
CA ARG A 65 -7.38 -7.89 -6.50
C ARG A 65 -7.77 -7.46 -5.08
N ASN A 66 -7.83 -6.14 -4.88
CA ASN A 66 -8.51 -5.53 -3.75
C ASN A 66 -9.87 -4.97 -4.24
N SER A 67 -10.50 -4.11 -3.44
CA SER A 67 -11.72 -3.40 -3.81
C SER A 67 -11.49 -1.89 -3.87
N ILE A 68 -10.28 -1.46 -4.25
CA ILE A 68 -9.89 -0.05 -4.22
C ILE A 68 -10.75 0.73 -5.20
N VAL A 69 -11.47 1.72 -4.70
CA VAL A 69 -12.29 2.66 -5.47
C VAL A 69 -11.61 4.02 -5.53
N VAL A 70 -11.05 4.47 -4.40
CA VAL A 70 -10.47 5.80 -4.23
C VAL A 70 -8.97 5.70 -4.02
N LEU A 71 -8.22 6.47 -4.80
CA LEU A 71 -6.82 6.80 -4.57
C LEU A 71 -6.78 8.30 -4.30
N GLU A 72 -6.34 8.70 -3.11
CA GLU A 72 -6.16 10.12 -2.80
C GLU A 72 -5.07 10.73 -3.69
N ASP A 73 -5.14 12.04 -3.90
CA ASP A 73 -4.01 12.79 -4.42
C ASP A 73 -2.76 12.46 -3.61
N ASN A 74 -1.65 12.21 -4.31
CA ASN A 74 -0.40 11.85 -3.66
C ASN A 74 -0.43 10.54 -2.84
N ALA A 75 -1.38 9.62 -3.09
CA ALA A 75 -1.48 8.29 -2.45
C ALA A 75 -0.15 7.49 -2.41
N PHE A 76 0.76 7.75 -3.35
CA PHE A 76 2.07 7.10 -3.47
C PHE A 76 3.25 8.05 -3.25
N TYR A 77 3.01 9.22 -2.68
CA TYR A 77 4.08 10.17 -2.34
C TYR A 77 5.05 9.57 -1.33
N GLY A 78 6.33 9.85 -1.50
CA GLY A 78 7.42 9.26 -0.70
C GLY A 78 7.95 7.93 -1.24
N LEU A 79 7.24 7.24 -2.14
CA LEU A 79 7.71 6.02 -2.79
C LEU A 79 8.73 6.31 -3.91
N THR A 80 9.82 7.00 -3.57
CA THR A 80 10.80 7.55 -4.52
C THR A 80 11.55 6.49 -5.32
N GLN A 81 11.63 5.25 -4.81
CA GLN A 81 12.30 4.13 -5.47
C GLN A 81 11.34 3.19 -6.21
N LEU A 82 10.03 3.49 -6.26
CA LEU A 82 9.04 2.58 -6.82
C LEU A 82 9.21 2.40 -8.33
N ARG A 83 9.36 1.16 -8.76
CA ARG A 83 9.51 0.78 -10.19
C ARG A 83 8.33 -0.03 -10.70
N LYS A 84 7.61 -0.70 -9.81
CA LYS A 84 6.47 -1.55 -10.15
C LYS A 84 5.30 -1.29 -9.22
N LEU A 85 4.19 -0.83 -9.78
CA LEU A 85 2.92 -0.68 -9.10
C LEU A 85 1.87 -1.53 -9.81
N VAL A 86 1.23 -2.45 -9.10
CA VAL A 86 0.17 -3.30 -9.65
C VAL A 86 -1.16 -2.97 -9.00
N LEU A 87 -2.07 -2.37 -9.78
CA LEU A 87 -3.42 -1.99 -9.35
C LEU A 87 -4.52 -2.80 -10.05
N SER A 88 -4.17 -3.79 -10.87
CA SER A 88 -5.13 -4.56 -11.65
C SER A 88 -6.21 -5.23 -10.79
N ARG A 89 -7.41 -5.40 -11.35
CA ARG A 89 -8.56 -6.03 -10.66
C ARG A 89 -8.95 -5.32 -9.36
N ASN A 90 -8.94 -3.99 -9.39
CA ASN A 90 -9.61 -3.13 -8.42
C ASN A 90 -10.87 -2.51 -9.05
N ARG A 91 -11.51 -1.57 -8.36
CA ARG A 91 -12.70 -0.83 -8.81
C ARG A 91 -12.39 0.66 -9.00
N ILE A 92 -11.14 0.96 -9.37
CA ILE A 92 -10.66 2.32 -9.55
C ILE A 92 -11.43 2.92 -10.73
N SER A 93 -12.24 3.94 -10.44
CA SER A 93 -12.93 4.72 -11.46
C SER A 93 -12.09 5.95 -11.79
N SER A 94 -11.98 6.27 -13.08
CA SER A 94 -11.34 7.50 -13.56
C SER A 94 -12.21 8.75 -13.37
N SER A 95 -13.48 8.58 -13.00
CA SER A 95 -14.42 9.68 -12.84
C SER A 95 -14.29 10.27 -11.45
N VAL A 96 -13.48 11.32 -11.33
CA VAL A 96 -13.32 12.17 -10.14
C VAL A 96 -14.56 13.07 -9.92
N GLU A 97 -15.61 12.96 -10.74
CA GLU A 97 -16.71 13.94 -10.79
C GLU A 97 -17.89 13.74 -9.83
N ASP A 98 -18.03 12.62 -9.09
CA ASP A 98 -19.25 12.36 -8.30
C ASP A 98 -19.05 12.36 -6.77
N LEU A 99 -18.13 13.18 -6.26
CA LEU A 99 -18.07 13.51 -4.83
C LEU A 99 -18.25 15.02 -4.63
N HIS A 100 -19.46 15.49 -4.92
CA HIS A 100 -20.00 16.74 -4.40
C HIS A 100 -21.11 16.45 -3.39
#